data_AF-A0A8I1I3J6-F1
#
_entry.id   AF-A0A8I1I3J6-F1
#
_cell.length_a   1.000
_cell.length_b   1.000
_cell.length_c   1.000
_cell.angle_alpha   90.00
_cell.angle_beta   90.00
_cell.angle_gamma   90.00
#
_symmetry.space_group_name_H-M   'P 1'
#
loop_
_entity.id
_entity.type
_entity.pdbx_description
1 polymer ?
#
loop_
_entity_poly.entity_id
_entity_poly.type
_entity_poly.pdbx_seq_one_letter_code
_entity_poly.pdbx_strand_id
1 'polypeptide(L)'
;MKNRIKELRLKAGLKQEQLAVEVKITQQTISQYETGQRNPKLETWQKLADYFNVPVAYLKGYTVYTCTRCGGYFIPEPNAIREDIECCPYCMNPYFKGDVLQTFDPD
;
A
#
# COMPACT_ATOMS: atom_id res chain seq x y z
N MET A 1 10.31 2.88 9.19
CA MET A 1 9.57 2.97 7.92
C MET A 1 8.30 3.76 8.19
N LYS A 2 7.99 4.77 7.37
CA LYS A 2 6.81 5.62 7.55
C LYS A 2 5.66 5.03 6.74
N ASN A 3 4.47 4.91 7.34
CA ASN A 3 3.26 4.45 6.64
C ASN A 3 2.67 5.56 5.75
N ARG A 4 1.75 5.20 4.86
CA ARG A 4 1.09 6.12 3.91
C ARG A 4 -0.32 6.57 4.34
N ILE A 5 -0.74 6.31 5.59
CA ILE A 5 -2.10 6.64 6.07
C ILE A 5 -2.37 8.14 5.94
N LYS A 6 -1.44 8.98 6.42
CA LYS A 6 -1.60 10.44 6.36
C LYS A 6 -1.65 10.94 4.92
N GLU A 7 -0.83 10.37 4.05
CA GLU A 7 -0.77 10.76 2.64
C GLU A 7 -2.09 10.46 1.94
N LEU A 8 -2.58 9.23 2.04
CA LEU A 8 -3.84 8.81 1.42
C LEU A 8 -5.04 9.57 1.99
N ARG A 9 -5.06 9.83 3.30
CA ARG A 9 -6.10 10.67 3.90
C ARG A 9 -6.14 12.07 3.29
N LEU A 10 -4.96 12.69 3.11
CA LEU A 10 -4.86 14.04 2.53
C LEU A 10 -5.20 14.04 1.04
N LYS A 11 -4.78 13.02 0.27
CA LYS A 11 -5.18 12.83 -1.14
C LYS A 11 -6.71 12.72 -1.28
N ALA A 12 -7.36 12.02 -0.35
CA ALA A 12 -8.81 11.91 -0.28
C ALA A 12 -9.53 13.18 0.24
N GLY A 13 -8.80 14.24 0.60
CA GLY A 13 -9.38 15.49 1.12
C GLY A 13 -10.01 15.37 2.51
N LEU A 14 -9.67 14.34 3.28
CA LEU A 14 -10.31 14.02 4.55
C LEU A 14 -9.58 14.63 5.75
N LYS A 15 -10.34 15.06 6.75
CA LYS A 15 -9.84 15.30 8.11
C LYS A 15 -9.65 13.98 8.85
N GLN A 16 -8.82 13.97 9.91
CA GLN A 16 -8.59 12.77 10.73
C GLN A 16 -9.88 12.25 11.36
N GLU A 17 -10.79 13.15 11.76
CA GLU A 17 -12.10 12.80 12.32
C GLU A 17 -12.99 12.07 11.32
N GLN A 18 -12.97 12.49 10.04
CA GLN A 18 -13.78 11.87 9.00
C GLN A 18 -13.30 10.46 8.72
N LEU A 19 -11.99 10.28 8.52
CA LEU A 19 -11.41 8.94 8.35
C LEU A 19 -11.71 8.04 9.56
N ALA A 20 -11.62 8.58 10.78
CA ALA A 20 -11.90 7.84 11.99
C ALA A 20 -13.33 7.30 12.04
N VAL A 21 -14.33 8.09 11.60
CA VAL A 21 -15.72 7.65 11.49
C VAL A 21 -15.87 6.52 10.47
N GLU A 22 -15.29 6.68 9.27
CA GLU A 22 -15.39 5.70 8.20
C GLU A 22 -14.80 4.33 8.59
N VAL A 23 -13.63 4.32 9.22
CA VAL A 23 -12.98 3.09 9.66
C VAL A 23 -13.37 2.65 11.07
N LYS A 24 -14.34 3.33 11.70
CA LYS A 24 -14.91 3.06 13.02
C LYS A 24 -13.87 2.98 14.15
N ILE A 25 -12.95 3.95 14.19
CA ILE A 25 -11.98 4.13 15.27
C ILE A 25 -11.99 5.58 15.77
N THR A 26 -11.17 5.92 16.78
CA THR A 26 -11.11 7.30 17.28
C THR A 26 -10.15 8.17 16.47
N GLN A 27 -10.43 9.48 16.39
CA GLN A 27 -9.54 10.47 15.75
C GLN A 27 -8.13 10.46 16.38
N GLN A 28 -8.04 10.30 17.69
CA GLN A 28 -6.77 10.14 18.40
C GLN A 28 -5.99 8.91 17.91
N THR A 29 -6.69 7.80 17.66
CA THR A 29 -6.07 6.56 17.16
C THR A 29 -5.50 6.77 15.75
N ILE A 30 -6.23 7.43 14.86
CA ILE A 30 -5.73 7.81 13.53
C ILE A 30 -4.47 8.69 13.66
N SER A 31 -4.49 9.70 14.53
CA SER A 31 -3.34 10.57 14.75
C SER A 31 -2.09 9.81 15.24
N GLN A 32 -2.28 8.86 16.17
CA GLN A 32 -1.19 7.98 16.64
C GLN A 32 -0.64 7.08 15.53
N TYR A 33 -1.49 6.59 14.62
CA TYR A 33 -1.06 5.79 13.48
C TYR A 33 -0.27 6.63 12.46
N GLU A 34 -0.74 7.82 12.12
CA GLU A 34 -0.08 8.72 11.17
C GLU A 34 1.29 9.21 11.65
N THR A 35 1.45 9.36 12.97
CA THR A 35 2.71 9.77 13.61
C THR A 35 3.62 8.60 13.95
N GLY A 36 3.15 7.36 13.79
CA GLY A 36 3.90 6.15 14.15
C GLY A 36 4.02 5.91 15.65
N GLN A 37 3.32 6.68 16.49
CA GLN A 37 3.26 6.46 17.94
C GLN A 37 2.61 5.11 18.29
N ARG A 38 1.71 4.62 17.42
CA ARG A 38 1.06 3.33 17.57
C ARG A 38 1.01 2.60 16.24
N ASN A 39 1.17 1.29 16.28
CA ASN A 39 0.95 0.43 15.12
C ASN A 39 -0.48 -0.13 15.11
N PRO A 40 -1.20 -0.04 13.97
CA PRO A 40 -2.48 -0.72 13.79
C PRO A 40 -2.34 -2.24 13.91
N LYS A 41 -3.41 -2.90 14.37
CA LYS A 41 -3.54 -4.36 14.30
C LYS A 41 -3.80 -4.80 12.86
N LEU A 42 -3.62 -6.09 12.57
CA LEU A 42 -3.84 -6.66 11.23
C LEU A 42 -5.23 -6.30 10.68
N GLU A 43 -6.28 -6.47 11.48
CA GLU A 43 -7.65 -6.11 11.09
C GLU A 43 -7.80 -4.62 10.76
N THR A 44 -7.14 -3.74 11.50
CA THR A 44 -7.19 -2.29 11.26
C THR A 44 -6.42 -1.93 10.01
N TRP A 45 -5.29 -2.58 9.75
CA TRP A 45 -4.57 -2.43 8.49
C TRP A 45 -5.44 -2.84 7.30
N GLN A 46 -6.16 -3.96 7.41
CA GLN A 46 -7.07 -4.41 6.36
C GLN A 46 -8.19 -3.40 6.13
N LYS A 47 -8.88 -2.94 7.20
CA LYS A 47 -9.94 -1.93 7.09
C LYS A 47 -9.49 -0.64 6.41
N LEU A 48 -8.32 -0.13 6.78
CA LEU A 48 -7.77 1.09 6.16
C LEU A 48 -7.39 0.84 4.70
N ALA A 49 -6.80 -0.33 4.40
CA ALA A 49 -6.41 -0.71 3.04
C ALA A 49 -7.64 -0.85 2.13
N ASP A 50 -8.70 -1.50 2.62
CA ASP A 50 -9.98 -1.63 1.92
C ASP A 50 -10.63 -0.26 1.69
N TYR A 51 -10.62 0.61 2.71
CA TYR A 51 -11.17 1.97 2.60
C TYR A 51 -10.48 2.79 1.51
N PHE A 52 -9.16 2.74 1.45
CA PHE A 52 -8.39 3.46 0.43
C PHE A 52 -8.27 2.68 -0.90
N ASN A 53 -8.80 1.46 -0.98
CA ASN A 53 -8.65 0.55 -2.11
C ASN A 53 -7.18 0.34 -2.53
N VAL A 54 -6.31 0.10 -1.55
CA VAL A 54 -4.87 -0.14 -1.76
C VAL A 54 -4.41 -1.44 -1.11
N PRO A 55 -3.32 -2.06 -1.57
CA PRO A 55 -2.71 -3.18 -0.85
C PRO A 55 -2.25 -2.76 0.56
N VAL A 56 -2.46 -3.62 1.56
CA VAL A 56 -1.98 -3.40 2.94
C VAL A 56 -0.48 -3.10 2.98
N ALA A 57 0.30 -3.76 2.12
CA ALA A 57 1.73 -3.50 2.00
C ALA A 57 2.03 -2.07 1.54
N TYR A 58 1.30 -1.56 0.54
CA TYR A 58 1.43 -0.18 0.10
C TYR A 58 1.08 0.79 1.24
N LEU A 59 -0.03 0.54 1.95
CA LEU A 59 -0.44 1.38 3.07
C LEU A 59 0.60 1.41 4.21
N LYS A 60 1.26 0.28 4.49
CA LYS A 60 2.35 0.16 5.46
C LYS A 60 3.64 0.88 5.04
N GLY A 61 3.74 1.30 3.78
CA GLY A 61 4.89 2.03 3.24
C GLY A 61 5.86 1.17 2.41
N TYR A 62 5.51 -0.07 2.08
CA TYR A 62 6.31 -0.89 1.16
C TYR A 62 6.10 -0.43 -0.28
N THR A 63 7.15 -0.52 -1.09
CA THR A 63 6.99 -0.42 -2.55
C THR A 63 6.34 -1.69 -3.06
N VAL A 64 5.18 -1.54 -3.70
CA VAL A 64 4.43 -2.65 -4.29
C VAL A 64 4.49 -2.47 -5.80
N TYR A 65 4.72 -3.57 -6.51
CA TYR A 65 4.72 -3.60 -7.96
C TYR A 65 3.47 -4.30 -8.44
N THR A 66 2.89 -3.76 -9.50
CA THR A 66 1.73 -4.34 -10.17
C THR A 66 2.19 -4.99 -11.47
N CYS A 67 1.77 -6.23 -11.69
CA CYS A 67 1.93 -6.87 -12.98
C CYS A 67 0.84 -6.38 -13.94
N THR A 68 1.23 -5.69 -15.01
CA THR A 68 0.29 -5.17 -16.02
C THR A 68 -0.46 -6.25 -16.79
N ARG A 69 -0.02 -7.52 -16.68
CA ARG A 69 -0.65 -8.68 -17.35
C ARG A 69 -1.76 -9.33 -16.53
N CYS A 70 -1.51 -9.63 -15.25
CA CYS A 70 -2.47 -10.34 -14.39
C CYS A 70 -3.13 -9.45 -13.33
N GLY A 71 -2.69 -8.20 -13.17
CA GLY A 71 -3.15 -7.30 -12.11
C GLY A 71 -2.66 -7.67 -10.71
N GLY A 72 -1.82 -8.69 -10.58
CA GLY A 72 -1.28 -9.14 -9.29
C GLY A 72 -0.29 -8.15 -8.69
N TYR A 73 -0.28 -8.09 -7.36
CA TYR A 73 0.66 -7.29 -6.56
C TYR A 73 1.76 -8.16 -5.97
N PHE A 74 2.99 -7.64 -5.93
CA PHE A 74 4.07 -8.28 -5.18
C PHE A 74 5.03 -7.24 -4.58
N ILE A 75 5.76 -7.67 -3.55
CA ILE A 75 6.80 -6.89 -2.87
C ILE A 75 8.12 -7.57 -3.25
N PRO A 76 9.09 -6.85 -3.83
CA PRO A 76 10.36 -7.43 -4.17
C PRO A 76 11.25 -7.57 -2.92
N GLU A 77 12.32 -8.35 -3.04
CA GLU A 77 13.32 -8.51 -1.98
C GLU A 77 13.93 -7.15 -1.57
N PRO A 78 14.35 -6.99 -0.30
CA PRO A 78 15.07 -5.80 0.14
C PRO A 78 16.30 -5.57 -0.75
N ASN A 79 16.39 -4.38 -1.36
CA ASN A 79 17.43 -3.95 -2.31
C ASN A 79 17.33 -4.50 -3.74
N ALA A 80 16.24 -5.18 -4.11
CA ALA A 80 16.00 -5.51 -5.51
C ALA A 80 15.96 -4.21 -6.34
N ILE A 81 16.86 -4.10 -7.32
CA ILE A 81 16.79 -3.05 -8.34
C ILE A 81 15.77 -3.44 -9.41
N ARG A 82 15.21 -2.47 -10.13
CA ARG A 82 14.14 -2.71 -11.12
C ARG A 82 14.53 -3.77 -12.13
N GLU A 83 15.82 -3.83 -12.47
CA GLU A 83 16.43 -4.75 -13.42
C GLU A 83 16.43 -6.20 -12.92
N ASP A 84 16.43 -6.43 -11.60
CA ASP A 84 16.46 -7.77 -10.96
C ASP A 84 15.06 -8.34 -10.72
N ILE A 85 14.01 -7.53 -10.91
CA ILE A 85 12.63 -7.95 -10.66
C ILE A 85 12.12 -8.69 -11.91
N GLU A 86 12.52 -9.95 -12.04
CA GLU A 86 12.34 -10.74 -13.27
C GLU A 86 10.93 -11.31 -13.48
N CYS A 87 10.09 -11.44 -12.44
CA CYS A 87 8.80 -12.11 -12.63
C CYS A 87 7.75 -11.74 -11.58
N CYS A 88 6.50 -11.68 -12.03
CA CYS A 88 5.37 -11.81 -11.12
C CYS A 88 5.26 -13.30 -10.72
N PRO A 89 5.32 -13.65 -9.42
CA PRO A 89 5.34 -15.05 -8.98
C PRO A 89 4.06 -15.84 -9.31
N TYR A 90 3.02 -15.14 -9.77
CA TYR A 90 1.70 -15.71 -10.05
C TYR A 90 1.46 -16.05 -11.52
N CYS A 91 2.22 -15.45 -12.46
CA CYS A 91 2.13 -15.78 -13.88
C CYS A 91 3.44 -16.42 -14.34
N MET A 92 3.49 -17.76 -14.37
CA MET A 92 4.62 -18.50 -14.93
C MET A 92 4.74 -18.24 -16.45
N ASN A 93 5.33 -17.13 -16.85
CA ASN A 93 5.70 -16.91 -18.25
C ASN A 93 7.07 -16.20 -18.32
N PRO A 94 8.02 -16.70 -19.12
CA PRO A 94 9.36 -16.15 -19.18
C PRO A 94 9.34 -14.80 -19.89
N TYR A 95 10.00 -13.82 -19.29
CA TYR A 95 10.65 -12.66 -19.90
C TYR A 95 9.90 -11.89 -21.01
N PHE A 96 9.57 -10.63 -20.71
CA PHE A 96 9.81 -9.54 -21.67
C PHE A 96 10.58 -8.43 -20.95
N LYS A 97 11.87 -8.32 -21.30
CA LYS A 97 12.74 -7.20 -20.96
C LYS A 97 12.06 -5.90 -21.41
N GLY A 98 11.72 -5.01 -20.49
CA GLY A 98 11.29 -3.63 -20.81
C GLY A 98 10.05 -3.12 -20.08
N ASP A 99 8.92 -3.83 -20.11
CA ASP A 99 7.61 -3.13 -20.05
C ASP A 99 6.57 -3.64 -19.03
N VAL A 100 6.90 -4.55 -18.11
CA VAL A 100 5.83 -5.32 -17.39
C VAL A 100 5.56 -4.85 -15.95
N LEU A 101 6.37 -3.93 -15.40
CA LEU A 101 6.29 -3.52 -13.99
C LEU A 101 6.12 -2.02 -13.82
N GLN A 102 5.03 -1.67 -13.15
CA GLN A 102 4.75 -0.33 -12.65
C GLN A 102 4.70 -0.37 -11.12
N THR A 103 5.24 0.67 -10.49
CA THR A 103 4.99 0.90 -9.06
C THR A 103 3.51 1.15 -8.88
N PHE A 104 2.88 0.49 -7.93
CA PHE A 104 1.51 0.82 -7.56
C PHE A 104 1.48 2.22 -6.96
N ASP A 105 0.79 3.14 -7.62
CA ASP A 105 0.38 4.43 -7.08
C ASP A 105 -1.09 4.62 -7.45
N PRO A 106 -2.02 4.63 -6.49
CA PRO A 106 -3.43 4.87 -6.76
C PRO A 106 -3.62 6.35 -7.12
N ASP A 107 -4.36 6.60 -8.22
CA ASP A 107 -4.75 7.94 -8.69
C ASP A 107 -5.59 8.72 -7.67
#